data_AF-A0A5U7RS63-F1
#
_entry.id   AF-A0A5U7RS63-F1
#
_cell.length_a   1.000
_cell.length_b   1.000
_cell.length_c   1.000
_cell.angle_alpha   90.00
_cell.angle_beta   90.00
_cell.angle_gamma   90.00
#
_symmetry.space_group_name_H-M   'P 1'
#
loop_
_entity.id
_entity.type
_entity.pdbx_description
1 polymer ?
#
loop_
_entity_poly.entity_id
_entity_poly.type
_entity_poly.pdbx_seq_one_letter_code
_entity_poly.pdbx_strand_id
1 'polypeptide(L)'
;MLLSDYIDRMYGSSRGNRARFLKDNPDILPQELSRWLKAGLKIRPETAEIYKPVSRRVRVPDVAAAEAGVFLSDSLRGRLTTLAAGQGVRPDEMLSALVERKELRRQLAPVPAGENTVPEQLIAGVVSRHFASLSERSETEAWHLVLSALVSELVEADLLSFHTGNVTESRRLNIPRTAYYWYGGFVAKRVAMMLGCYHVYLWNDMMHPESDVVFVGDARNVVACYFICRQMCRLLKAVRLNWRKQQGAWGSRAEPDEAAYRYTQRLAEGIMENGIFIGGDEQNFYRLHRYAEKKYAWAMR
;
A
#
# COMPACT_ATOMS: atom_id res chain seq x y z
N MET A 1 8.61 15.69 -26.35
CA MET A 1 8.38 15.87 -27.81
C MET A 1 8.68 14.55 -28.50
N LEU A 2 8.13 14.22 -29.68
CA LEU A 2 8.60 13.03 -30.42
C LEU A 2 10.06 13.23 -30.82
N LEU A 3 10.85 12.16 -30.81
CA LEU A 3 12.26 12.22 -31.19
C LEU A 3 12.43 12.65 -32.65
N SER A 4 11.51 12.26 -33.55
CA SER A 4 11.47 12.72 -34.94
C SER A 4 11.38 14.24 -35.03
N ASP A 5 10.41 14.81 -34.31
CA ASP A 5 10.10 16.24 -34.39
C ASP A 5 11.23 17.07 -33.75
N TYR A 6 11.89 16.52 -32.73
CA TYR A 6 13.09 17.12 -32.15
C TYR A 6 14.22 17.22 -33.18
N ILE A 7 14.50 16.13 -33.90
CA ILE A 7 15.55 16.11 -34.91
C ILE A 7 15.23 17.09 -36.03
N ASP A 8 13.98 17.10 -36.51
CA ASP A 8 13.56 18.01 -37.57
C ASP A 8 13.62 19.48 -37.14
N ARG A 9 13.36 19.78 -35.86
CA ARG A 9 13.42 21.15 -35.31
C ARG A 9 14.86 21.64 -35.08
N MET A 10 15.75 20.78 -34.57
CA MET A 10 17.12 21.19 -34.20
C MET A 10 18.10 21.07 -35.35
N TYR A 11 17.91 20.10 -36.25
CA TYR A 11 18.82 19.81 -37.36
C TYR A 11 18.24 20.16 -38.73
N GLY A 12 17.01 20.69 -38.76
CA GLY A 12 16.24 21.00 -39.95
C GLY A 12 15.54 19.76 -40.54
N SER A 13 14.56 19.97 -41.40
CA SER A 13 13.82 18.92 -42.11
C SER A 13 14.52 18.45 -43.41
N SER A 14 15.71 18.98 -43.70
CA SER A 14 16.48 18.67 -44.91
C SER A 14 17.16 17.30 -44.84
N ARG A 15 17.37 16.68 -46.01
CA ARG A 15 18.10 15.41 -46.16
C ARG A 15 19.48 15.50 -45.49
N GLY A 16 19.73 14.63 -44.51
CA GLY A 16 20.99 14.57 -43.76
C GLY A 16 20.90 15.03 -42.30
N ASN A 17 19.74 15.51 -41.85
CA ASN A 17 19.50 15.91 -40.46
C ASN A 17 19.79 14.80 -39.43
N ARG A 18 19.40 13.55 -39.72
CA ARG A 18 19.71 12.37 -38.87
C ARG A 18 21.20 12.07 -38.80
N ALA A 19 21.95 12.27 -39.88
CA ALA A 19 23.40 12.08 -39.89
C ALA A 19 24.11 13.15 -39.06
N ARG A 20 23.60 14.40 -39.06
CA ARG A 20 24.09 15.47 -38.17
C ARG A 20 23.78 15.18 -36.71
N PHE A 21 22.57 14.69 -36.40
CA PHE A 21 22.23 14.25 -35.05
C PHE A 21 23.15 13.12 -34.55
N LEU A 22 23.46 12.13 -35.39
CA LEU A 22 24.39 11.05 -35.05
C LEU A 22 25.85 11.53 -34.90
N LYS A 23 26.24 12.56 -35.66
CA LYS A 23 27.57 13.17 -35.54
C LYS A 23 27.78 13.82 -34.17
N ASP A 24 26.74 14.45 -33.64
CA ASP A 24 26.75 15.09 -32.32
C ASP A 24 26.53 14.09 -31.17
N ASN A 25 26.06 12.87 -31.47
CA ASN A 25 25.78 11.81 -30.50
C ASN A 25 26.44 10.49 -30.95
N PRO A 26 27.78 10.40 -30.86
CA PRO A 26 28.55 9.28 -31.43
C PRO A 26 28.25 7.93 -30.77
N ASP A 27 27.71 7.94 -29.56
CA ASP A 27 27.34 6.75 -28.81
C ASP A 27 26.06 6.07 -29.34
N ILE A 28 25.31 6.74 -30.22
CA ILE A 28 24.08 6.20 -30.81
C ILE A 28 24.41 5.57 -32.16
N LEU A 29 24.09 4.29 -32.33
CA LEU A 29 24.28 3.63 -33.62
C LEU A 29 23.18 4.07 -34.63
N PRO A 30 23.50 4.20 -35.93
CA PRO A 30 22.51 4.55 -36.95
C PRO A 30 21.29 3.60 -37.00
N GLN A 31 21.53 2.32 -36.68
CA GLN A 31 20.50 1.29 -36.63
C GLN A 31 19.57 1.47 -35.42
N GLU A 32 20.10 1.89 -34.27
CA GLU A 32 19.31 2.15 -33.05
C GLU A 32 18.40 3.36 -33.22
N LEU A 33 18.94 4.46 -33.77
CA LEU A 33 18.14 5.64 -34.08
C LEU A 33 16.98 5.30 -35.03
N SER A 34 17.25 4.49 -36.05
CA SER A 34 16.20 4.04 -36.99
C SER A 34 15.10 3.24 -36.27
N ARG A 35 15.46 2.37 -35.32
CA ARG A 35 14.51 1.62 -34.49
C ARG A 35 13.69 2.56 -33.59
N TRP A 36 14.31 3.54 -32.94
CA TRP A 36 13.64 4.48 -32.04
C TRP A 36 12.64 5.39 -32.73
N LEU A 37 13.00 5.90 -33.92
CA LEU A 37 12.11 6.70 -34.74
C LEU A 37 10.90 5.88 -35.20
N LYS A 38 11.11 4.62 -35.61
CA LYS A 38 10.01 3.69 -35.94
C LYS A 38 9.11 3.40 -34.74
N ALA A 39 9.67 3.36 -33.53
CA ALA A 39 8.94 3.11 -32.29
C ALA A 39 8.22 4.34 -31.71
N GLY A 40 8.36 5.53 -32.32
CA GLY A 40 7.69 6.75 -31.87
C GLY A 40 8.12 7.21 -30.46
N LEU A 41 9.38 7.00 -30.10
CA LEU A 41 9.90 7.42 -28.80
C LEU A 41 9.85 8.94 -28.65
N LYS A 42 9.69 9.39 -27.41
CA LYS A 42 9.74 10.81 -27.05
C LYS A 42 11.08 11.15 -26.44
N ILE A 43 11.55 12.36 -26.69
CA ILE A 43 12.68 12.95 -26.00
C ILE A 43 12.19 14.03 -25.04
N ARG A 44 12.86 14.13 -23.90
CA ARG A 44 12.77 15.26 -22.97
C ARG A 44 13.96 16.19 -23.24
N PRO A 45 13.78 17.31 -23.97
CA PRO A 45 14.89 18.18 -24.39
C PRO A 45 15.73 18.72 -23.23
N GLU A 46 15.13 18.82 -22.04
CA GLU A 46 15.77 19.39 -20.86
C GLU A 46 16.76 18.41 -20.19
N THR A 47 16.56 17.10 -20.35
CA THR A 47 17.40 16.05 -19.75
C THR A 47 18.13 15.19 -20.78
N ALA A 48 17.90 15.44 -22.06
CA ALA A 48 18.31 14.59 -23.19
C ALA A 48 17.83 13.13 -23.10
N GLU A 49 16.88 12.82 -22.20
CA GLU A 49 16.39 11.46 -22.01
C GLU A 49 15.42 11.07 -23.14
N ILE A 50 15.72 9.96 -23.80
CA ILE A 50 14.83 9.32 -24.78
C ILE A 50 14.02 8.24 -24.07
N TYR A 51 12.71 8.42 -24.01
CA TYR A 51 11.80 7.57 -23.26
C TYR A 51 10.58 7.16 -24.09
N LYS A 52 9.93 6.07 -23.70
CA LYS A 52 8.65 5.64 -24.26
C LYS A 52 7.52 6.43 -23.60
N PRO A 53 6.60 7.08 -24.34
CA PRO A 53 5.51 7.83 -23.74
C PRO A 53 4.57 6.92 -22.93
N VAL A 54 4.31 7.28 -21.68
CA VAL A 54 3.29 6.65 -20.82
C VAL A 54 2.37 7.75 -20.27
N SER A 55 1.07 7.70 -20.57
CA SER A 55 0.06 8.73 -20.21
C SER A 55 -0.39 8.65 -18.72
N ARG A 56 -0.74 9.78 -18.06
CA ARG A 56 -1.36 9.83 -16.70
C ARG A 56 -2.42 10.96 -16.55
N ARG A 57 -3.44 10.78 -15.69
CA ARG A 57 -4.73 11.55 -15.56
C ARG A 57 -4.77 12.62 -14.42
N VAL A 58 -5.75 13.56 -14.49
CA VAL A 58 -6.07 14.66 -13.50
C VAL A 58 -7.58 14.69 -13.11
N ARG A 59 -8.03 15.39 -12.03
CA ARG A 59 -9.40 15.33 -11.43
C ARG A 59 -10.24 16.63 -11.59
N VAL A 60 -11.58 16.53 -11.71
CA VAL A 60 -12.60 17.60 -11.98
C VAL A 60 -13.68 17.64 -10.86
N PRO A 61 -14.35 18.79 -10.53
CA PRO A 61 -15.30 18.91 -9.40
C PRO A 61 -16.72 18.31 -9.59
N ASP A 62 -17.36 17.90 -8.48
CA ASP A 62 -18.49 16.95 -8.44
C ASP A 62 -19.89 17.42 -8.88
N VAL A 63 -20.21 18.71 -8.80
CA VAL A 63 -21.56 19.22 -9.09
C VAL A 63 -21.73 19.53 -10.60
N ALA A 64 -20.76 20.25 -11.16
CA ALA A 64 -20.72 20.54 -12.60
C ALA A 64 -20.61 19.27 -13.45
N ALA A 65 -20.00 18.22 -12.91
CA ALA A 65 -19.88 16.96 -13.63
C ALA A 65 -21.03 15.97 -13.37
N ALA A 66 -21.94 16.22 -12.42
CA ALA A 66 -23.19 15.45 -12.29
C ALA A 66 -24.27 15.99 -13.25
N GLU A 67 -24.46 17.31 -13.29
CA GLU A 67 -25.43 17.97 -14.18
C GLU A 67 -25.09 17.82 -15.67
N ALA A 68 -23.81 17.70 -16.01
CA ALA A 68 -23.35 17.44 -17.39
C ALA A 68 -23.25 15.94 -17.74
N GLY A 69 -23.63 15.02 -16.84
CA GLY A 69 -23.47 13.56 -17.02
C GLY A 69 -22.01 13.07 -17.01
N VAL A 70 -21.08 13.92 -16.62
CA VAL A 70 -19.61 13.74 -16.72
C VAL A 70 -19.04 12.77 -15.67
N PHE A 71 -19.81 12.33 -14.66
CA PHE A 71 -19.33 11.35 -13.66
C PHE A 71 -19.46 9.89 -14.03
N LEU A 72 -20.22 9.55 -15.06
CA LEU A 72 -20.22 8.19 -15.58
C LEU A 72 -19.20 8.14 -16.71
N SER A 73 -18.15 7.32 -16.56
CA SER A 73 -17.28 6.97 -17.67
C SER A 73 -18.13 6.50 -18.84
N ASP A 74 -17.68 6.67 -20.09
CA ASP A 74 -18.44 6.21 -21.26
C ASP A 74 -18.84 4.73 -21.14
N SER A 75 -18.04 3.94 -20.43
CA SER A 75 -18.37 2.56 -20.05
C SER A 75 -19.50 2.44 -19.03
N LEU A 76 -19.55 3.27 -17.99
CA LEU A 76 -20.64 3.30 -17.00
C LEU A 76 -21.92 3.84 -17.63
N ARG A 77 -21.81 4.87 -18.47
CA ARG A 77 -22.91 5.41 -19.25
C ARG A 77 -23.43 4.38 -20.24
N GLY A 78 -22.54 3.71 -20.98
CA GLY A 78 -22.89 2.61 -21.86
C GLY A 78 -23.54 1.44 -21.12
N ARG A 79 -23.03 1.05 -19.96
CA ARG A 79 -23.63 -0.01 -19.11
C ARG A 79 -25.00 0.39 -18.60
N LEU A 80 -25.16 1.63 -18.12
CA LEU A 80 -26.44 2.18 -17.69
C LEU A 80 -27.44 2.12 -18.86
N THR A 81 -27.02 2.55 -20.06
CA THR A 81 -27.85 2.54 -21.26
C THR A 81 -28.21 1.12 -21.72
N THR A 82 -27.27 0.17 -21.71
CA THR A 82 -27.53 -1.24 -22.08
C THR A 82 -28.43 -1.93 -21.06
N LEU A 83 -28.23 -1.68 -19.77
CA LEU A 83 -29.09 -2.20 -18.70
C LEU A 83 -30.50 -1.61 -18.80
N ALA A 84 -30.60 -0.30 -19.05
CA ALA A 84 -31.86 0.39 -19.28
C ALA A 84 -32.61 -0.20 -20.49
N ALA A 85 -31.92 -0.39 -21.61
CA ALA A 85 -32.48 -1.00 -22.81
C ALA A 85 -32.93 -2.45 -22.60
N GLY A 86 -32.13 -3.29 -21.91
CA GLY A 86 -32.47 -4.68 -21.62
C GLY A 86 -33.66 -4.86 -20.67
N GLN A 87 -34.02 -3.82 -19.92
CA GLN A 87 -35.17 -3.79 -19.02
C GLN A 87 -36.34 -2.95 -19.57
N GLY A 88 -36.19 -2.35 -20.77
CA GLY A 88 -37.22 -1.54 -21.41
C GLY A 88 -37.51 -0.19 -20.73
N VAL A 89 -36.54 0.37 -20.00
CA VAL A 89 -36.69 1.64 -19.25
C VAL A 89 -35.73 2.70 -19.80
N ARG A 90 -36.01 4.00 -19.63
CA ARG A 90 -35.07 5.06 -20.04
C ARG A 90 -33.86 5.11 -19.09
N PRO A 91 -32.64 5.46 -19.55
CA PRO A 91 -31.45 5.49 -18.70
C PRO A 91 -31.58 6.42 -17.48
N ASP A 92 -32.29 7.55 -17.63
CA ASP A 92 -32.50 8.51 -16.54
C ASP A 92 -33.53 8.00 -15.51
N GLU A 93 -34.54 7.26 -15.96
CA GLU A 93 -35.52 6.57 -15.11
C GLU A 93 -34.89 5.36 -14.41
N MET A 94 -34.02 4.63 -15.10
CA MET A 94 -33.19 3.57 -14.54
C MET A 94 -32.23 4.15 -13.49
N LEU A 95 -31.55 5.27 -13.77
CA LEU A 95 -30.69 5.98 -12.80
C LEU A 95 -31.50 6.40 -11.57
N SER A 96 -32.73 6.88 -11.77
CA SER A 96 -33.67 7.23 -10.69
C SER A 96 -34.12 5.99 -9.89
N ALA A 97 -34.34 4.84 -10.54
CA ALA A 97 -34.72 3.59 -9.88
C ALA A 97 -33.55 2.89 -9.17
N LEU A 98 -32.32 3.01 -9.70
CA LEU A 98 -31.07 2.60 -9.06
C LEU A 98 -30.86 3.41 -7.77
N VAL A 99 -31.29 4.68 -7.75
CA VAL A 99 -31.35 5.52 -6.55
C VAL A 99 -32.42 5.06 -5.55
N GLU A 100 -33.30 4.11 -5.85
CA GLU A 100 -34.35 3.61 -4.92
C GLU A 100 -34.19 2.14 -4.47
N ARG A 101 -33.52 1.26 -5.22
CA ARG A 101 -33.42 -0.20 -4.90
C ARG A 101 -32.01 -0.68 -4.52
N LYS A 102 -31.87 -1.33 -3.36
CA LYS A 102 -30.59 -1.69 -2.69
C LYS A 102 -29.78 -2.78 -3.41
N GLU A 103 -30.44 -3.80 -3.98
CA GLU A 103 -29.79 -4.85 -4.80
C GLU A 103 -29.13 -4.29 -6.06
N LEU A 104 -29.74 -3.28 -6.66
CA LEU A 104 -29.26 -2.63 -7.87
C LEU A 104 -28.14 -1.60 -7.57
N ARG A 105 -28.20 -0.93 -6.41
CA ARG A 105 -27.06 -0.16 -5.88
C ARG A 105 -25.85 -1.06 -5.61
N ARG A 106 -26.01 -2.30 -5.14
CA ARG A 106 -24.88 -3.25 -4.97
C ARG A 106 -24.23 -3.65 -6.30
N GLN A 107 -24.98 -3.69 -7.40
CA GLN A 107 -24.45 -3.99 -8.74
C GLN A 107 -23.74 -2.78 -9.40
N LEU A 108 -23.90 -1.57 -8.83
CA LEU A 108 -23.33 -0.31 -9.31
C LEU A 108 -22.47 0.46 -8.29
N ALA A 109 -22.39 0.05 -7.02
CA ALA A 109 -21.71 0.80 -5.98
C ALA A 109 -20.18 0.71 -6.08
N PRO A 110 -19.47 1.84 -6.15
CA PRO A 110 -18.22 2.00 -5.42
C PRO A 110 -18.53 2.21 -3.92
N VAL A 111 -17.73 1.62 -3.02
CA VAL A 111 -18.00 1.64 -1.57
C VAL A 111 -17.82 3.06 -0.99
N PRO A 112 -18.72 3.59 -0.13
CA PRO A 112 -18.90 5.04 0.06
C PRO A 112 -18.18 5.65 1.28
N ALA A 113 -17.85 6.94 1.14
CA ALA A 113 -17.32 7.83 2.16
C ALA A 113 -18.41 8.32 3.13
N GLY A 114 -18.31 7.94 4.41
CA GLY A 114 -18.91 8.64 5.55
C GLY A 114 -17.83 9.37 6.33
N GLU A 115 -18.22 10.34 7.18
CA GLU A 115 -17.32 11.08 8.08
C GLU A 115 -16.19 10.19 8.61
N ASN A 116 -14.94 10.61 8.37
CA ASN A 116 -13.71 9.85 8.61
C ASN A 116 -13.41 9.62 10.11
N THR A 117 -14.40 9.47 10.98
CA THR A 117 -14.17 8.94 12.32
C THR A 117 -13.95 7.44 12.20
N VAL A 118 -12.67 7.07 12.04
CA VAL A 118 -12.26 5.67 12.13
C VAL A 118 -12.73 5.12 13.48
N PRO A 119 -13.47 4.00 13.53
CA PRO A 119 -13.98 3.44 14.78
C PRO A 119 -12.84 2.74 15.55
N GLU A 120 -11.88 3.52 16.04
CA GLU A 120 -10.64 3.01 16.65
C GLU A 120 -10.92 2.08 17.84
N GLN A 121 -11.90 2.42 18.68
CA GLN A 121 -12.26 1.62 19.84
C GLN A 121 -12.84 0.25 19.44
N LEU A 122 -13.63 0.22 18.36
CA LEU A 122 -14.19 -1.02 17.84
C LEU A 122 -13.08 -1.91 17.28
N ILE A 123 -12.18 -1.34 16.47
CA ILE A 123 -11.00 -2.06 15.94
C ILE A 123 -10.15 -2.58 17.09
N ALA A 124 -9.85 -1.74 18.09
CA ALA A 124 -9.07 -2.13 19.26
C ALA A 124 -9.74 -3.28 20.05
N GLY A 125 -11.08 -3.24 20.19
CA GLY A 125 -11.86 -4.26 20.87
C GLY A 125 -11.82 -5.61 20.15
N VAL A 126 -12.06 -5.60 18.83
CA VAL A 126 -11.98 -6.80 17.98
C VAL A 126 -10.58 -7.42 18.06
N VAL A 127 -9.54 -6.61 17.86
CA VAL A 127 -8.14 -7.07 17.95
C VAL A 127 -7.87 -7.67 19.34
N SER A 128 -8.22 -6.95 20.41
CA SER A 128 -7.93 -7.43 21.78
C SER A 128 -8.63 -8.73 22.12
N ARG A 129 -9.88 -8.92 21.67
CA ARG A 129 -10.64 -10.15 21.88
C ARG A 129 -10.01 -11.34 21.16
N HIS A 130 -9.58 -11.18 19.91
CA HIS A 130 -8.90 -12.24 19.16
C HIS A 130 -7.59 -12.66 19.82
N PHE A 131 -6.76 -11.68 20.18
CA PHE A 131 -5.48 -11.91 20.86
C PHE A 131 -5.62 -12.42 22.30
N ALA A 132 -6.80 -12.32 22.93
CA ALA A 132 -7.03 -12.86 24.28
C ALA A 132 -7.01 -14.39 24.34
N SER A 133 -7.20 -15.05 23.19
CA SER A 133 -7.06 -16.52 23.09
C SER A 133 -5.61 -16.99 23.05
N LEU A 134 -4.65 -16.08 22.87
CA LEU A 134 -3.23 -16.38 22.80
C LEU A 134 -2.54 -16.20 24.16
N SER A 135 -1.51 -17.00 24.38
CA SER A 135 -0.66 -16.96 25.57
C SER A 135 0.82 -17.06 25.19
N GLU A 136 1.72 -16.93 26.17
CA GLU A 136 3.15 -17.14 25.99
C GLU A 136 3.57 -18.57 25.62
N ARG A 137 2.60 -19.51 25.58
CA ARG A 137 2.80 -20.91 25.17
C ARG A 137 2.16 -21.24 23.83
N SER A 138 1.46 -20.29 23.20
CA SER A 138 0.75 -20.52 21.94
C SER A 138 1.73 -20.79 20.80
N GLU A 139 1.54 -21.91 20.12
CA GLU A 139 2.29 -22.32 18.94
C GLU A 139 1.83 -21.58 17.67
N THR A 140 2.65 -21.61 16.62
CA THR A 140 2.42 -20.90 15.35
C THR A 140 1.03 -21.12 14.77
N GLU A 141 0.50 -22.34 14.81
CA GLU A 141 -0.84 -22.67 14.32
C GLU A 141 -1.95 -21.85 15.01
N ALA A 142 -1.87 -21.70 16.33
CA ALA A 142 -2.84 -20.89 17.08
C ALA A 142 -2.79 -19.41 16.66
N TRP A 143 -1.59 -18.87 16.45
CA TRP A 143 -1.43 -17.51 15.92
C TRP A 143 -2.01 -17.37 14.51
N HIS A 144 -1.79 -18.37 13.66
CA HIS A 144 -2.31 -18.37 12.29
C HIS A 144 -3.84 -18.36 12.27
N LEU A 145 -4.48 -19.20 13.09
CA LEU A 145 -5.94 -19.22 13.24
C LEU A 145 -6.47 -17.87 13.73
N VAL A 146 -5.85 -17.29 14.75
CA VAL A 146 -6.25 -16.00 15.32
C VAL A 146 -6.10 -14.87 14.31
N LEU A 147 -4.97 -14.79 13.61
CA LEU A 147 -4.75 -13.75 12.59
C LEU A 147 -5.71 -13.91 11.41
N SER A 148 -5.99 -15.15 10.99
CA SER A 148 -6.94 -15.43 9.91
C SER A 148 -8.35 -15.00 10.30
N ALA A 149 -8.82 -15.44 11.47
CA ALA A 149 -10.15 -15.09 11.98
C ALA A 149 -10.28 -13.58 12.23
N LEU A 150 -9.23 -12.94 12.75
CA LEU A 150 -9.19 -11.50 12.96
C LEU A 150 -9.34 -10.73 11.64
N VAL A 151 -8.54 -11.08 10.62
CA VAL A 151 -8.62 -10.40 9.32
C VAL A 151 -9.99 -10.62 8.67
N SER A 152 -10.51 -11.85 8.71
CA SER A 152 -11.86 -12.14 8.20
C SER A 152 -12.93 -11.32 8.90
N GLU A 153 -12.94 -11.26 10.23
CA GLU A 153 -13.94 -10.46 10.96
C GLU A 153 -13.79 -8.96 10.67
N LEU A 154 -12.57 -8.44 10.60
CA LEU A 154 -12.34 -7.03 10.27
C LEU A 154 -12.82 -6.69 8.85
N VAL A 155 -12.72 -7.62 7.90
CA VAL A 155 -13.27 -7.46 6.55
C VAL A 155 -14.80 -7.54 6.55
N GLU A 156 -15.38 -8.56 7.21
CA GLU A 156 -16.84 -8.76 7.28
C GLU A 156 -17.57 -7.60 7.98
N ALA A 157 -16.93 -7.01 8.99
CA ALA A 157 -17.46 -5.86 9.74
C ALA A 157 -17.22 -4.51 9.04
N ASP A 158 -16.69 -4.50 7.81
CA ASP A 158 -16.31 -3.28 7.07
C ASP A 158 -15.30 -2.40 7.84
N LEU A 159 -14.43 -3.02 8.65
CA LEU A 159 -13.39 -2.34 9.43
C LEU A 159 -12.03 -2.29 8.71
N LEU A 160 -11.96 -2.79 7.49
CA LEU A 160 -10.82 -2.68 6.59
C LEU A 160 -11.27 -2.17 5.23
N SER A 161 -10.42 -1.36 4.60
CA SER A 161 -10.63 -0.83 3.27
C SER A 161 -9.73 -1.54 2.26
N PHE A 162 -10.31 -1.93 1.13
CA PHE A 162 -9.58 -2.43 -0.05
C PHE A 162 -9.11 -1.29 -0.97
N HIS A 163 -9.58 -0.06 -0.74
CA HIS A 163 -9.28 1.10 -1.57
C HIS A 163 -8.45 2.11 -0.77
N THR A 164 -7.32 2.55 -1.33
CA THR A 164 -6.63 3.70 -0.74
C THR A 164 -7.32 4.99 -1.19
N GLY A 165 -8.27 5.48 -0.39
CA GLY A 165 -8.92 6.76 -0.63
C GLY A 165 -7.97 7.91 -0.34
N ASN A 166 -7.92 8.30 0.93
CA ASN A 166 -6.98 9.29 1.46
C ASN A 166 -5.86 8.60 2.24
N VAL A 167 -4.61 8.97 1.94
CA VAL A 167 -3.45 8.46 2.68
C VAL A 167 -3.41 9.14 4.04
N THR A 168 -3.40 8.32 5.08
CA THR A 168 -3.36 8.72 6.48
C THR A 168 -2.28 7.94 7.21
N GLU A 169 -2.07 8.26 8.48
CA GLU A 169 -1.01 7.67 9.30
C GLU A 169 -1.57 7.12 10.60
N SER A 170 -0.98 6.04 11.06
CA SER A 170 -1.23 5.58 12.41
C SER A 170 -0.60 6.51 13.44
N ARG A 171 -1.03 6.36 14.69
CA ARG A 171 -0.22 6.78 15.84
C ARG A 171 1.16 6.14 15.79
N ARG A 172 2.14 6.79 16.41
CA ARG A 172 3.48 6.23 16.57
C ARG A 172 3.40 5.01 17.49
N LEU A 173 3.85 3.88 16.97
CA LEU A 173 4.00 2.66 17.74
C LEU A 173 5.42 2.60 18.25
N ASN A 174 5.54 2.61 19.58
CA ASN A 174 6.82 2.48 20.24
C ASN A 174 7.23 1.01 20.35
N ILE A 175 8.39 0.68 19.81
CA ILE A 175 9.02 -0.65 19.94
C ILE A 175 10.44 -0.43 20.48
N PRO A 176 10.87 -1.14 21.55
CA PRO A 176 12.25 -1.05 22.00
C PRO A 176 13.22 -1.43 20.88
N ARG A 177 14.29 -0.66 20.69
CA ARG A 177 15.24 -0.83 19.56
C ARG A 177 15.72 -2.27 19.40
N THR A 178 16.12 -2.92 20.48
CA THR A 178 16.54 -4.33 20.46
C THR A 178 15.43 -5.23 19.92
N ALA A 179 14.20 -5.08 20.41
CA ALA A 179 13.06 -5.87 19.94
C ALA A 179 12.74 -5.58 18.46
N TYR A 180 12.87 -4.33 18.00
CA TYR A 180 12.65 -3.94 16.62
C TYR A 180 13.57 -4.72 15.67
N TYR A 181 14.88 -4.76 15.94
CA TYR A 181 15.83 -5.46 15.08
C TYR A 181 15.70 -6.98 15.11
N TRP A 182 15.30 -7.55 16.25
CA TRP A 182 15.16 -9.00 16.37
C TRP A 182 13.87 -9.53 15.74
N TYR A 183 12.75 -8.83 15.89
CA TYR A 183 11.47 -9.30 15.36
C TYR A 183 10.47 -8.19 15.03
N GLY A 184 10.49 -7.05 15.74
CA GLY A 184 9.47 -6.01 15.64
C GLY A 184 9.39 -5.35 14.27
N GLY A 185 10.52 -5.10 13.61
CA GLY A 185 10.56 -4.55 12.26
C GLY A 185 10.00 -5.51 11.22
N PHE A 186 10.32 -6.80 11.34
CA PHE A 186 9.75 -7.84 10.49
C PHE A 186 8.23 -7.97 10.70
N VAL A 187 7.76 -8.00 11.95
CA VAL A 187 6.33 -8.01 12.30
C VAL A 187 5.62 -6.77 11.73
N ALA A 188 6.16 -5.57 11.94
CA ALA A 188 5.58 -4.34 11.42
C ALA A 188 5.48 -4.36 9.89
N LYS A 189 6.57 -4.75 9.20
CA LYS A 189 6.58 -4.89 7.74
C LYS A 189 5.50 -5.87 7.26
N ARG A 190 5.41 -7.05 7.88
CA ARG A 190 4.45 -8.08 7.48
C ARG A 190 3.01 -7.68 7.76
N VAL A 191 2.71 -7.12 8.94
CA VAL A 191 1.38 -6.60 9.27
C VAL A 191 0.96 -5.49 8.28
N ALA A 192 1.88 -4.60 7.92
CA ALA A 192 1.61 -3.57 6.92
C ALA A 192 1.26 -4.20 5.56
N MET A 193 2.04 -5.19 5.11
CA MET A 193 1.74 -5.92 3.87
C MET A 193 0.40 -6.66 3.93
N MET A 194 0.07 -7.31 5.05
CA MET A 194 -1.19 -8.04 5.24
C MET A 194 -2.41 -7.13 5.08
N LEU A 195 -2.31 -5.86 5.48
CA LEU A 195 -3.42 -4.89 5.50
C LEU A 195 -3.29 -3.80 4.44
N GLY A 196 -2.44 -3.98 3.42
CA GLY A 196 -2.28 -3.01 2.33
C GLY A 196 -1.75 -1.64 2.77
N CYS A 197 -0.97 -1.60 3.84
CA CYS A 197 -0.30 -0.40 4.37
C CYS A 197 1.20 -0.42 4.11
N TYR A 198 1.85 0.71 4.35
CA TYR A 198 3.29 0.88 4.28
C TYR A 198 3.84 1.17 5.68
N HIS A 199 4.81 0.39 6.14
CA HIS A 199 5.51 0.66 7.41
C HIS A 199 6.65 1.67 7.19
N VAL A 200 6.80 2.62 8.08
CA VAL A 200 7.91 3.56 8.13
C VAL A 200 8.57 3.43 9.50
N TYR A 201 9.86 3.14 9.48
CA TYR A 201 10.66 3.15 10.69
C TYR A 201 11.23 4.56 10.89
N LEU A 202 10.76 5.25 11.92
CA LEU A 202 11.21 6.59 12.26
C LEU A 202 12.51 6.48 13.05
N TRP A 203 13.62 6.55 12.32
CA TRP A 203 14.97 6.54 12.90
C TRP A 203 15.25 7.83 13.67
N ASN A 204 15.15 7.82 14.99
CA ASN A 204 15.76 8.88 15.79
C ASN A 204 17.17 8.46 16.20
N ASP A 205 18.12 9.12 15.55
CA ASP A 205 19.56 9.01 15.71
C ASP A 205 20.00 9.15 17.17
N MET A 206 20.75 8.16 17.70
CA MET A 206 21.47 8.04 19.00
C MET A 206 20.86 8.55 20.33
N MET A 207 19.87 9.42 20.31
CA MET A 207 19.43 10.30 21.40
C MET A 207 18.11 9.83 22.02
N HIS A 208 17.37 8.94 21.37
CA HIS A 208 16.19 8.28 21.93
C HIS A 208 16.34 6.75 21.84
N PRO A 209 16.17 6.01 22.94
CA PRO A 209 16.32 4.55 22.97
C PRO A 209 15.14 3.79 22.34
N GLU A 210 14.07 4.50 21.99
CA GLU A 210 12.85 3.91 21.48
C GLU A 210 12.74 4.05 19.95
N SER A 211 12.37 2.94 19.29
CA SER A 211 12.15 2.88 17.86
C SER A 211 10.67 3.17 17.58
N ASP A 212 10.39 4.30 16.95
CA ASP A 212 9.04 4.66 16.53
C ASP A 212 8.73 4.04 15.16
N VAL A 213 7.59 3.36 15.07
CA VAL A 213 7.06 2.84 13.82
C VAL A 213 5.75 3.56 13.49
N VAL A 214 5.59 3.98 12.25
CA VAL A 214 4.35 4.57 11.72
C VAL A 214 3.86 3.76 10.53
N PHE A 215 2.56 3.48 10.48
CA PHE A 215 1.91 2.88 9.33
C PHE A 215 1.26 3.97 8.49
N VAL A 216 1.43 3.88 7.17
CA VAL A 216 0.92 4.82 6.17
C VAL A 216 -0.03 4.07 5.25
N GLY A 217 -1.26 4.54 5.08
CA GLY A 217 -2.30 3.76 4.41
C GLY A 217 -3.69 4.37 4.51
N ASP A 218 -4.70 3.56 4.24
CA ASP A 218 -6.09 3.92 4.53
C ASP A 218 -6.33 4.04 6.04
N ALA A 219 -7.21 4.95 6.44
CA ALA A 219 -7.45 5.32 7.84
C ALA A 219 -7.86 4.13 8.70
N ARG A 220 -8.70 3.23 8.18
CA ARG A 220 -9.11 2.02 8.92
C ARG A 220 -7.95 1.02 9.04
N ASN A 221 -7.19 0.86 7.95
CA ASN A 221 -6.11 -0.13 7.86
C ASN A 221 -4.91 0.27 8.73
N VAL A 222 -4.52 1.56 8.77
CA VAL A 222 -3.40 2.00 9.61
C VAL A 222 -3.69 1.87 11.10
N VAL A 223 -4.96 2.05 11.50
CA VAL A 223 -5.41 1.83 12.87
C VAL A 223 -5.38 0.34 13.22
N ALA A 224 -5.86 -0.52 12.33
CA ALA A 224 -5.75 -1.97 12.50
C ALA A 224 -4.28 -2.43 12.59
N CYS A 225 -3.39 -1.93 11.71
CA CYS A 225 -1.95 -2.22 11.75
C CYS A 225 -1.34 -1.86 13.11
N TYR A 226 -1.67 -0.68 13.62
CA TYR A 226 -1.18 -0.21 14.93
C TYR A 226 -1.58 -1.17 16.05
N PHE A 227 -2.86 -1.53 16.17
CA PHE A 227 -3.33 -2.37 17.26
C PHE A 227 -2.83 -3.82 17.15
N ILE A 228 -2.81 -4.38 15.94
CA ILE A 228 -2.28 -5.73 15.70
C ILE A 228 -0.80 -5.78 16.05
N CYS A 229 0.01 -4.89 15.46
CA CYS A 229 1.46 -4.88 15.71
C CYS A 229 1.78 -4.65 17.19
N ARG A 230 1.02 -3.78 17.88
CA ARG A 230 1.15 -3.56 19.33
C ARG A 230 0.88 -4.83 20.14
N GLN A 231 -0.23 -5.54 19.87
CA GLN A 231 -0.57 -6.77 20.60
C GLN A 231 0.43 -7.89 20.33
N MET A 232 0.86 -8.04 19.07
CA MET A 232 1.89 -9.01 18.69
C MET A 232 3.21 -8.74 19.40
N CYS A 233 3.71 -7.51 19.38
CA CYS A 233 4.96 -7.17 20.06
C CYS A 233 4.88 -7.39 21.58
N ARG A 234 3.71 -7.12 22.18
CA ARG A 234 3.47 -7.38 23.61
C ARG A 234 3.54 -8.87 23.94
N LEU A 235 2.86 -9.72 23.16
CA LEU A 235 2.84 -11.16 23.38
C LEU A 235 4.18 -11.83 23.04
N LEU A 236 4.84 -11.43 21.95
CA LEU A 236 6.20 -11.92 21.62
C LEU A 236 7.20 -11.56 22.71
N LYS A 237 7.08 -10.38 23.32
CA LYS A 237 7.87 -10.03 24.51
C LYS A 237 7.58 -10.97 25.67
N ALA A 238 6.32 -11.36 25.91
CA ALA A 238 5.96 -12.31 26.95
C ALA A 238 6.51 -13.71 26.66
N VAL A 239 6.40 -14.20 25.42
CA VAL A 239 7.01 -15.47 24.95
C VAL A 239 8.50 -15.47 25.22
N ARG A 240 9.22 -14.41 24.81
CA ARG A 240 10.66 -14.27 25.03
C ARG A 240 11.03 -14.39 26.51
N LEU A 241 10.32 -13.65 27.37
CA LEU A 241 10.57 -13.65 28.81
C LEU A 241 10.24 -14.99 29.45
N ASN A 242 9.17 -15.66 29.01
CA ASN A 242 8.81 -16.98 29.48
C ASN A 242 9.85 -18.03 29.09
N TRP A 243 10.25 -18.06 27.81
CA TRP A 243 11.30 -18.95 27.33
C TRP A 243 12.61 -18.72 28.09
N ARG A 244 13.02 -17.45 28.26
CA ARG A 244 14.22 -17.09 29.03
C ARG A 244 14.19 -17.59 30.47
N LYS A 245 13.02 -17.57 31.13
CA LYS A 245 12.83 -18.11 32.48
C LYS A 245 12.95 -19.63 32.51
N GLN A 246 12.37 -20.32 31.53
CA GLN A 246 12.38 -21.79 31.44
C GLN A 246 13.79 -22.36 31.24
N GLN A 247 14.66 -21.63 30.54
CA GLN A 247 16.04 -22.09 30.27
C GLN A 247 16.98 -22.04 31.47
N GLY A 248 16.66 -21.31 32.54
CA GLY A 248 17.57 -21.13 33.68
C GLY A 248 18.83 -20.32 33.35
N ALA A 249 19.86 -20.40 34.18
CA ALA A 249 21.13 -19.72 33.97
C ALA A 249 22.17 -20.71 33.42
N TRP A 250 22.71 -20.42 32.23
CA TRP A 250 23.82 -21.14 31.62
C TRP A 250 24.62 -20.18 30.76
N GLY A 251 25.90 -20.51 30.54
CA GLY A 251 26.81 -19.69 29.73
C GLY A 251 27.06 -18.30 30.32
N SER A 252 27.53 -17.38 29.47
CA SER A 252 27.60 -15.97 29.83
C SER A 252 26.21 -15.34 29.92
N ARG A 253 26.06 -14.23 30.66
CA ARG A 253 24.75 -13.56 30.84
C ARG A 253 24.06 -13.18 29.52
N ALA A 254 24.83 -12.92 28.45
CA ALA A 254 24.33 -12.49 27.16
C ALA A 254 23.79 -13.66 26.31
N GLU A 255 24.37 -14.84 26.41
CA GLU A 255 24.00 -16.03 25.62
C GLU A 255 22.53 -16.45 25.75
N PRO A 256 21.96 -16.62 26.96
CA PRO A 256 20.57 -17.04 27.09
C PRO A 256 19.59 -15.92 26.68
N ASP A 257 19.99 -14.66 26.78
CA ASP A 257 19.19 -13.53 26.28
C ASP A 257 19.18 -13.50 24.75
N GLU A 258 20.32 -13.69 24.10
CA GLU A 258 20.43 -13.79 22.64
C GLU A 258 19.66 -15.00 22.11
N ALA A 259 19.78 -16.16 22.77
CA ALA A 259 19.03 -17.37 22.41
C ALA A 259 17.51 -17.14 22.51
N ALA A 260 17.05 -16.41 23.53
CA ALA A 260 15.63 -16.06 23.67
C ALA A 260 15.15 -15.14 22.54
N TYR A 261 16.00 -14.20 22.11
CA TYR A 261 15.69 -13.36 20.96
C TYR A 261 15.64 -14.16 19.65
N ARG A 262 16.61 -15.06 19.40
CA ARG A 262 16.60 -15.95 18.23
C ARG A 262 15.36 -16.85 18.20
N TYR A 263 14.97 -17.40 19.35
CA TYR A 263 13.74 -18.19 19.48
C TYR A 263 12.50 -17.36 19.10
N THR A 264 12.40 -16.15 19.65
CA THR A 264 11.28 -15.24 19.38
C THR A 264 11.25 -14.79 17.92
N GLN A 265 12.42 -14.55 17.31
CA GLN A 265 12.54 -14.23 15.89
C GLN A 265 12.00 -15.37 15.03
N ARG A 266 12.44 -16.61 15.25
CA ARG A 266 11.95 -17.78 14.49
C ARG A 266 10.45 -17.98 14.64
N LEU A 267 9.92 -17.77 15.85
CA LEU A 267 8.48 -17.83 16.07
C LEU A 267 7.76 -16.73 15.28
N ALA A 268 8.25 -15.48 15.33
CA ALA A 268 7.67 -14.38 14.59
C ALA A 268 7.72 -14.59 13.07
N GLU A 269 8.83 -15.13 12.55
CA GLU A 269 8.99 -15.57 11.16
C GLU A 269 7.93 -16.61 10.80
N GLY A 270 7.80 -17.68 11.59
CA GLY A 270 6.79 -18.72 11.40
C GLY A 270 5.37 -18.17 11.40
N ILE A 271 4.99 -17.33 12.36
CA ILE A 271 3.65 -16.71 12.43
C ILE A 271 3.32 -15.91 11.15
N MET A 272 4.33 -15.32 10.51
CA MET A 272 4.18 -14.45 9.34
C MET A 272 4.41 -15.15 8.00
N GLU A 273 4.60 -16.47 7.97
CA GLU A 273 4.55 -17.24 6.73
C GLU A 273 3.13 -17.34 6.14
N ASN A 274 2.11 -16.89 6.90
CA ASN A 274 0.74 -16.80 6.44
C ASN A 274 0.57 -15.93 5.19
N GLY A 275 -0.07 -16.49 4.16
CA GLY A 275 -0.34 -15.85 2.86
C GLY A 275 -1.50 -14.85 2.85
N ILE A 276 -1.88 -14.27 4.00
CA ILE A 276 -3.01 -13.35 4.08
C ILE A 276 -2.55 -11.97 3.61
N PHE A 277 -2.99 -11.55 2.43
CA PHE A 277 -2.67 -10.23 1.89
C PHE A 277 -3.93 -9.55 1.39
N ILE A 278 -4.33 -8.48 2.08
CA ILE A 278 -5.22 -7.46 1.53
C ILE A 278 -4.36 -6.60 0.61
N GLY A 279 -4.14 -7.13 -0.60
CA GLY A 279 -3.32 -6.48 -1.61
C GLY A 279 -3.97 -5.19 -2.12
N GLY A 280 -3.21 -4.10 -2.10
CA GLY A 280 -3.41 -3.01 -3.05
C GLY A 280 -2.68 -3.33 -4.35
N ASP A 281 -3.13 -2.78 -5.48
CA ASP A 281 -2.37 -2.82 -6.73
C ASP A 281 -0.98 -2.17 -6.57
N GLU A 282 -0.06 -2.43 -7.51
CA GLU A 282 1.27 -1.80 -7.50
C GLU A 282 1.16 -0.27 -7.41
N GLN A 283 0.12 0.30 -8.02
CA GLN A 283 -0.16 1.73 -8.02
C GLN A 283 -0.45 2.29 -6.61
N ASN A 284 -1.19 1.55 -5.79
CA ASN A 284 -1.41 1.86 -4.38
C ASN A 284 -0.10 1.81 -3.58
N PHE A 285 0.72 0.77 -3.78
CA PHE A 285 2.01 0.66 -3.12
C PHE A 285 2.93 1.86 -3.46
N TYR A 286 3.05 2.21 -4.74
CA TYR A 286 3.82 3.37 -5.18
C TYR A 286 3.31 4.68 -4.58
N ARG A 287 1.99 4.82 -4.43
CA ARG A 287 1.37 6.01 -3.83
C ARG A 287 1.73 6.15 -2.35
N LEU A 288 1.66 5.07 -1.58
CA LEU A 288 2.05 5.05 -0.17
C LEU A 288 3.55 5.30 0.01
N HIS A 289 4.38 4.66 -0.82
CA HIS A 289 5.82 4.87 -0.83
C HIS A 289 6.16 6.34 -1.10
N ARG A 290 5.56 6.96 -2.12
CA ARG A 290 5.81 8.37 -2.46
C ARG A 290 5.39 9.34 -1.35
N TYR A 291 4.30 9.02 -0.65
CA TYR A 291 3.88 9.79 0.53
C TYR A 291 4.93 9.67 1.65
N ALA A 292 5.34 8.45 1.96
CA ALA A 292 6.33 8.17 2.98
C ALA A 292 7.68 8.84 2.66
N GLU A 293 8.16 8.72 1.42
CA GLU A 293 9.40 9.35 0.94
C GLU A 293 9.34 10.88 1.08
N LYS A 294 8.21 11.51 0.73
CA LYS A 294 8.06 12.97 0.84
C LYS A 294 8.07 13.46 2.29
N LYS A 295 7.40 12.74 3.20
CA LYS A 295 7.19 13.20 4.58
C LYS A 295 8.28 12.73 5.54
N TYR A 296 8.82 11.54 5.28
CA TYR A 296 9.82 10.84 6.09
C TYR A 296 11.12 10.62 5.32
N ALA A 297 11.48 11.55 4.42
CA ALA A 297 12.73 11.49 3.65
C ALA A 297 13.96 11.23 4.51
N TRP A 298 13.99 11.75 5.74
CA TRP A 298 15.07 11.58 6.70
C TRP A 298 15.18 10.17 7.29
N ALA A 299 14.07 9.43 7.33
CA ALA A 299 14.00 8.06 7.85
C ALA A 299 14.10 7.00 6.76
N MET A 300 13.87 7.37 5.48
CA MET A 300 13.90 6.48 4.33
C MET A 300 15.21 6.53 3.52
N ARG A 301 16.15 7.40 3.90
CA ARG A 301 17.47 7.53 3.28
C ARG A 301 18.48 6.55 3.86
#